data_AF-A0A194VW72-F1
#
_entry.id   AF-A0A194VW72-F1
#
_cell.length_a   1.000
_cell.length_b   1.000
_cell.length_c   1.000
_cell.angle_alpha   90.00
_cell.angle_beta   90.00
_cell.angle_gamma   90.00
#
_symmetry.space_group_name_H-M   'P 1'
#
loop_
_entity.id
_entity.type
_entity.pdbx_description
1 polymer ?
#
loop_
_entity_poly.entity_id
_entity_poly.type
_entity_poly.pdbx_seq_one_letter_code
_entity_poly.pdbx_strand_id
1 'polypeptide(L)'
;MSPRKPTIAIAGLAIETSTFSPARTQAPAFHPRRGDAEILTYHSAVLGPGTPLSTAAAWRGALTGHALPGGEVTRAAFEELSADMLARLEIIVGECKEEDGRGLDGLWYDIHGAMCVADMLDPEAELLRRIRGVIGPECVVSASMDLHGNVSRDLAHLCDLITCYRTAPHVDVVETMQRACGNLLEVLRRKEIGVKDYRPLKAWVPLPILLPGEQTSTRDEPGKTIYAAVPGVEAVEGVLDAAIWVGYAWADEPRNRAVVVVTGWDENAVASGAEKLARLFWKSRKEFHFVAPTGSYKECLDTALVRIRDESKRPFFISDSGDNPTAGGAGDVTWGLTRLLEREEFQVDTGPKVIYASVPGPQAIGECVEAGVGGKVTVTAGAEVDDIHAGPLTMTGRVHSIKHGDKDAVTEVVLQVGSVYAILTKLRKPYHKEKDFTDLDLEPRKADIVIVKIGYLEPELYDMAKDWMLGLTPGGVDQDLERLGHKRIRRPMWPFDKTFKSEPDLSAILVAMSDEPLEGPDE
;
A
#
# COMPACT_ATOMS: atom_id res chain seq x y z
N MET A 1 -36.81 -26.77 1.77
CA MET A 1 -35.51 -26.92 1.08
C MET A 1 -34.52 -26.06 1.86
N SER A 2 -33.34 -26.56 2.20
CA SER A 2 -32.31 -25.70 2.80
C SER A 2 -31.95 -24.61 1.78
N PRO A 3 -31.76 -23.35 2.21
CA PRO A 3 -31.38 -22.28 1.28
C PRO A 3 -30.09 -22.66 0.55
N ARG A 4 -30.04 -22.39 -0.76
CA ARG A 4 -28.86 -22.61 -1.60
C ARG A 4 -27.72 -21.76 -1.06
N LYS A 5 -26.51 -22.30 -1.04
CA LYS A 5 -25.33 -21.48 -0.73
C LYS A 5 -25.04 -20.57 -1.92
N PRO A 6 -24.79 -19.27 -1.71
CA PRO A 6 -24.41 -18.39 -2.80
C PRO A 6 -23.06 -18.82 -3.39
N THR A 7 -22.88 -18.68 -4.70
CA THR A 7 -21.59 -18.88 -5.36
C THR A 7 -20.88 -17.54 -5.49
N ILE A 8 -19.69 -17.42 -4.88
CA ILE A 8 -18.94 -16.16 -4.82
C ILE A 8 -17.57 -16.36 -5.46
N ALA A 9 -17.25 -15.57 -6.48
CA ALA A 9 -15.93 -15.58 -7.10
C ALA A 9 -14.97 -14.66 -6.35
N ILE A 10 -13.67 -14.94 -6.44
CA ILE A 10 -12.60 -14.10 -5.91
C ILE A 10 -11.67 -13.75 -7.06
N ALA A 11 -11.49 -12.45 -7.30
CA ALA A 11 -10.62 -11.95 -8.36
C ALA A 11 -10.09 -10.55 -8.04
N GLY A 12 -8.90 -10.21 -8.52
CA GLY A 12 -8.37 -8.85 -8.42
C GLY A 12 -6.85 -8.75 -8.46
N LEU A 13 -6.34 -7.52 -8.55
CA LEU A 13 -4.92 -7.21 -8.54
C LEU A 13 -4.65 -6.16 -7.44
N ALA A 14 -3.78 -6.50 -6.50
CA ALA A 14 -3.41 -5.67 -5.38
C ALA A 14 -1.97 -5.20 -5.52
N ILE A 15 -1.80 -3.88 -5.67
CA ILE A 15 -0.52 -3.19 -5.66
C ILE A 15 -0.74 -1.72 -5.31
N GLU A 16 0.25 -1.14 -4.67
CA GLU A 16 0.42 0.30 -4.51
C GLU A 16 1.51 0.77 -5.47
N THR A 17 1.24 1.80 -6.27
CA THR A 17 2.20 2.24 -7.29
C THR A 17 2.46 3.73 -7.26
N SER A 18 3.72 4.11 -7.12
CA SER A 18 4.15 5.49 -7.31
C SER A 18 4.22 5.85 -8.80
N THR A 19 3.61 6.98 -9.17
CA THR A 19 3.77 7.57 -10.52
C THR A 19 5.01 8.46 -10.63
N PHE A 20 5.68 8.73 -9.51
CA PHE A 20 6.92 9.51 -9.46
C PHE A 20 8.18 8.63 -9.46
N SER A 21 8.01 7.32 -9.25
CA SER A 21 9.06 6.33 -9.41
C SER A 21 9.20 5.95 -10.89
N PRO A 22 10.43 5.93 -11.47
CA PRO A 22 10.64 5.45 -12.83
C PRO A 22 10.52 3.92 -12.94
N ALA A 23 10.45 3.21 -11.81
CA ALA A 23 10.27 1.77 -11.76
C ALA A 23 9.01 1.32 -12.51
N ARG A 24 9.03 0.09 -13.03
CA ARG A 24 7.91 -0.50 -13.77
C ARG A 24 7.58 -1.87 -13.23
N THR A 25 6.30 -2.10 -12.94
CA THR A 25 5.83 -3.38 -12.43
C THR A 25 5.34 -4.27 -13.56
N GLN A 26 5.89 -5.49 -13.65
CA GLN A 26 5.55 -6.50 -14.66
C GLN A 26 4.66 -7.59 -14.07
N ALA A 27 3.97 -8.37 -14.92
CA ALA A 27 3.02 -9.40 -14.48
C ALA A 27 3.59 -10.41 -13.45
N PRO A 28 4.85 -10.90 -13.58
CA PRO A 28 5.41 -11.83 -12.59
C PRO A 28 5.51 -11.27 -11.17
N ALA A 29 5.63 -9.95 -11.00
CA ALA A 29 5.72 -9.30 -9.70
C ALA A 29 4.45 -9.45 -8.85
N PHE A 30 3.30 -9.74 -9.47
CA PHE A 30 2.04 -10.00 -8.77
C PHE A 30 1.95 -11.39 -8.16
N HIS A 31 2.88 -12.30 -8.47
CA HIS A 31 2.79 -13.71 -8.06
C HIS A 31 1.38 -14.29 -8.30
N PRO A 32 0.87 -14.22 -9.55
CA PRO A 32 -0.54 -14.46 -9.84
C PRO A 32 -0.96 -15.88 -9.45
N ARG A 33 -1.95 -15.96 -8.56
CA ARG A 33 -2.59 -17.18 -8.08
C ARG A 33 -3.83 -17.48 -8.88
N ARG A 34 -4.06 -18.75 -9.18
CA ARG A 34 -5.10 -19.19 -10.13
C ARG A 34 -5.92 -20.34 -9.56
N GLY A 35 -7.24 -20.24 -9.72
CA GLY A 35 -8.15 -21.30 -9.32
C GLY A 35 -8.36 -21.39 -7.81
N ASP A 36 -9.32 -22.23 -7.43
CA ASP A 36 -9.77 -22.40 -6.04
C ASP A 36 -8.63 -22.79 -5.09
N ALA A 37 -7.76 -23.73 -5.49
CA ALA A 37 -6.74 -24.28 -4.60
C ALA A 37 -5.73 -23.23 -4.11
N GLU A 38 -5.17 -22.44 -5.03
CA GLU A 38 -4.17 -21.43 -4.70
C GLU A 38 -4.78 -20.24 -3.95
N ILE A 39 -5.94 -19.77 -4.42
CA ILE A 39 -6.58 -18.57 -3.87
C ILE A 39 -7.16 -18.84 -2.47
N LEU A 40 -7.85 -19.96 -2.26
CA LEU A 40 -8.41 -20.29 -0.95
C LEU A 40 -7.34 -20.63 0.10
N THR A 41 -6.20 -21.18 -0.35
CA THR A 41 -5.03 -21.39 0.51
C THR A 41 -4.43 -20.05 0.94
N TYR A 42 -4.31 -19.10 0.01
CA TYR A 42 -3.82 -17.76 0.32
C TYR A 42 -4.72 -17.02 1.32
N HIS A 43 -6.05 -17.14 1.18
CA HIS A 43 -7.01 -16.54 2.10
C HIS A 43 -7.47 -17.48 3.23
N SER A 44 -6.67 -18.47 3.63
CA SER A 44 -7.08 -19.48 4.62
C SER A 44 -7.38 -18.90 6.00
N ALA A 45 -6.81 -17.72 6.35
CA ALA A 45 -7.15 -17.02 7.59
C ALA A 45 -8.62 -16.55 7.64
N VAL A 46 -9.24 -16.34 6.48
CA VAL A 46 -10.61 -15.84 6.33
C VAL A 46 -11.56 -16.96 5.90
N LEU A 47 -11.12 -17.82 4.97
CA LEU A 47 -11.96 -18.84 4.30
C LEU A 47 -11.57 -20.28 4.66
N GLY A 48 -10.51 -20.48 5.45
CA GLY A 48 -10.00 -21.80 5.80
C GLY A 48 -10.88 -22.54 6.83
N PRO A 49 -10.65 -23.85 7.02
CA PRO A 49 -11.46 -24.67 7.92
C PRO A 49 -11.56 -24.09 9.34
N GLY A 50 -12.78 -24.07 9.90
CA GLY A 50 -13.04 -23.56 11.25
C GLY A 50 -13.31 -22.05 11.32
N THR A 51 -13.15 -21.31 10.21
CA THR A 51 -13.59 -19.91 10.11
C THR A 51 -15.11 -19.83 9.88
N PRO A 52 -15.80 -18.77 10.32
CA PRO A 52 -17.23 -18.58 10.07
C PRO A 52 -17.61 -18.55 8.58
N LEU A 53 -16.70 -18.10 7.71
CA LEU A 53 -16.94 -17.91 6.28
C LEU A 53 -16.64 -19.14 5.42
N SER A 54 -15.86 -20.09 5.95
CA SER A 54 -15.42 -21.30 5.20
C SER A 54 -16.52 -22.07 4.51
N THR A 55 -17.72 -22.13 5.10
CA THR A 55 -18.86 -22.88 4.58
C THR A 55 -20.07 -22.01 4.25
N ALA A 56 -19.94 -20.68 4.35
CA ALA A 56 -21.04 -19.74 4.16
C ALA A 56 -21.42 -19.55 2.67
N ALA A 57 -20.49 -19.80 1.76
CA ALA A 57 -20.68 -19.73 0.30
C ALA A 57 -19.91 -20.87 -0.40
N ALA A 58 -20.22 -21.08 -1.67
CA ALA A 58 -19.34 -21.79 -2.60
C ALA A 58 -18.33 -20.79 -3.17
N TRP A 59 -17.14 -20.72 -2.56
CA TRP A 59 -16.06 -19.81 -2.96
C TRP A 59 -15.32 -20.37 -4.19
N ARG A 60 -15.19 -19.56 -5.25
CA ARG A 60 -14.49 -19.91 -6.49
C ARG A 60 -13.37 -18.91 -6.77
N GLY A 61 -12.14 -19.37 -6.96
CA GLY A 61 -10.99 -18.54 -7.29
C GLY A 61 -10.84 -18.38 -8.80
N ALA A 62 -10.87 -17.14 -9.31
CA ALA A 62 -10.49 -16.86 -10.68
C ALA A 62 -8.97 -16.62 -10.78
N LEU A 63 -8.56 -15.36 -10.61
CA LEU A 63 -7.16 -14.95 -10.51
C LEU A 63 -7.03 -13.85 -9.47
N THR A 64 -6.09 -14.00 -8.54
CA THR A 64 -5.64 -12.89 -7.68
C THR A 64 -4.14 -12.68 -7.81
N GLY A 65 -3.69 -11.43 -7.76
CA GLY A 65 -2.27 -11.09 -7.83
C GLY A 65 -1.95 -10.02 -6.80
N HIS A 66 -0.91 -10.24 -5.99
CA HIS A 66 -0.46 -9.29 -4.96
C HIS A 66 1.02 -9.01 -5.20
N ALA A 67 1.36 -7.76 -5.51
CA ALA A 67 2.73 -7.32 -5.73
C ALA A 67 3.23 -6.45 -4.58
N LEU A 68 4.54 -6.45 -4.35
CA LEU A 68 5.19 -5.42 -3.53
C LEU A 68 4.92 -4.04 -4.16
N PRO A 69 4.71 -2.99 -3.36
CA PRO A 69 4.58 -1.62 -3.88
C PRO A 69 5.73 -1.27 -4.81
N GLY A 70 5.45 -0.58 -5.91
CA GLY A 70 6.42 -0.33 -6.97
C GLY A 70 6.14 0.95 -7.75
N GLY A 71 6.73 1.07 -8.93
CA GLY A 71 6.27 2.06 -9.90
C GLY A 71 5.11 1.52 -10.73
N GLU A 72 4.59 2.34 -11.65
CA GLU A 72 3.40 2.03 -12.45
C GLU A 72 3.47 0.63 -13.09
N VAL A 73 2.33 -0.07 -13.07
CA VAL A 73 2.18 -1.35 -13.78
C VAL A 73 2.26 -1.09 -15.27
N THR A 74 2.96 -1.96 -16.01
CA THR A 74 3.00 -1.84 -17.46
C THR A 74 1.64 -2.18 -18.07
N ARG A 75 1.28 -1.48 -19.16
CA ARG A 75 0.07 -1.78 -19.93
C ARG A 75 -0.01 -3.26 -20.31
N ALA A 76 1.11 -3.83 -20.74
CA ALA A 76 1.21 -5.24 -21.12
C ALA A 76 0.90 -6.18 -19.96
N ALA A 77 1.45 -5.93 -18.76
CA ALA A 77 1.17 -6.73 -17.57
C ALA A 77 -0.31 -6.67 -17.16
N PHE A 78 -0.91 -5.48 -17.20
CA PHE A 78 -2.34 -5.33 -16.91
C PHE A 78 -3.21 -6.08 -17.94
N GLU A 79 -2.92 -5.95 -19.23
CA GLU A 79 -3.67 -6.64 -20.28
C GLU A 79 -3.54 -8.16 -20.17
N GLU A 80 -2.34 -8.67 -19.91
CA GLU A 80 -2.10 -10.11 -19.69
C GLU A 80 -2.91 -10.64 -18.50
N LEU A 81 -2.78 -10.01 -17.34
CA LEU A 81 -3.42 -10.47 -16.10
C LEU A 81 -4.94 -10.29 -16.14
N SER A 82 -5.44 -9.19 -16.73
CA SER A 82 -6.87 -8.97 -16.88
C SER A 82 -7.49 -9.96 -17.87
N ALA A 83 -6.84 -10.28 -18.99
CA ALA A 83 -7.36 -11.27 -19.93
C ALA A 83 -7.46 -12.68 -19.31
N ASP A 84 -6.43 -13.12 -18.57
CA ASP A 84 -6.44 -14.40 -17.85
C ASP A 84 -7.55 -14.43 -16.77
N MET A 85 -7.68 -13.34 -16.01
CA MET A 85 -8.73 -13.19 -15.00
C MET A 85 -10.14 -13.29 -15.61
N LEU A 86 -10.40 -12.58 -16.71
CA LEU A 86 -11.71 -12.57 -17.37
C LEU A 86 -12.04 -13.95 -17.96
N ALA A 87 -11.10 -14.61 -18.62
CA ALA A 87 -11.30 -15.95 -19.17
C ALA A 87 -11.68 -16.98 -18.08
N ARG A 88 -11.12 -16.85 -16.88
CA ARG A 88 -11.47 -17.71 -15.73
C ARG A 88 -12.84 -17.38 -15.16
N LEU A 89 -13.19 -16.10 -15.06
CA LEU A 89 -14.52 -15.69 -14.65
C LEU A 89 -15.58 -16.17 -15.64
N GLU A 90 -15.31 -16.17 -16.95
CA GLU A 90 -16.21 -16.71 -17.96
C GLU A 90 -16.49 -18.20 -17.74
N ILE A 91 -15.46 -18.98 -17.42
CA ILE A 91 -15.60 -20.41 -17.06
C ILE A 91 -16.48 -20.56 -15.82
N ILE A 92 -16.17 -19.84 -14.73
CA ILE A 92 -16.94 -19.91 -13.46
C ILE A 92 -18.40 -19.54 -13.70
N VAL A 93 -18.67 -18.46 -14.42
CA VAL A 93 -20.03 -18.01 -14.75
C VAL A 93 -20.75 -19.05 -15.62
N GLY A 94 -20.05 -19.67 -16.57
CA GLY A 94 -20.57 -20.75 -17.40
C GLY A 94 -21.01 -21.96 -16.56
N GLU A 95 -20.13 -22.44 -15.68
CA GLU A 95 -20.42 -23.55 -14.76
C GLU A 95 -21.63 -23.25 -13.86
N CYS A 96 -21.73 -22.04 -13.30
CA CYS A 96 -22.90 -21.65 -12.50
C CYS A 96 -24.21 -21.75 -13.31
N LYS A 97 -24.19 -21.24 -14.55
CA LYS A 97 -25.36 -21.27 -15.45
C LYS A 97 -25.76 -22.69 -15.81
N GLU A 98 -24.80 -23.60 -15.98
CA GLU A 98 -25.08 -25.01 -16.24
C GLU A 98 -25.66 -25.73 -15.02
N GLU A 99 -25.22 -25.39 -13.81
CA GLU A 99 -25.64 -26.04 -12.57
C GLU A 99 -27.11 -25.76 -12.21
N ASP A 100 -27.55 -24.50 -12.27
CA ASP A 100 -28.91 -24.13 -11.85
C ASP A 100 -29.57 -23.01 -12.66
N GLY A 101 -28.98 -22.63 -13.80
CA GLY A 101 -29.49 -21.56 -14.66
C GLY A 101 -29.23 -20.14 -14.13
N ARG A 102 -28.64 -19.98 -12.94
CA ARG A 102 -28.25 -18.69 -12.38
C ARG A 102 -26.81 -18.35 -12.78
N GLY A 103 -26.51 -17.06 -12.88
CA GLY A 103 -25.13 -16.60 -12.98
C GLY A 103 -24.42 -16.65 -11.61
N LEU A 104 -23.25 -16.05 -11.55
CA LEU A 104 -22.51 -15.82 -10.31
C LEU A 104 -23.31 -14.91 -9.36
N ASP A 105 -23.45 -15.28 -8.08
CA ASP A 105 -24.20 -14.46 -7.12
C ASP A 105 -23.40 -13.26 -6.63
N GLY A 106 -22.11 -13.46 -6.35
CA GLY A 106 -21.25 -12.41 -5.82
C GLY A 106 -19.80 -12.48 -6.29
N LEU A 107 -19.10 -11.37 -6.15
CA LEU A 107 -17.66 -11.25 -6.36
C LEU A 107 -17.05 -10.58 -5.13
N TRP A 108 -16.03 -11.22 -4.55
CA TRP A 108 -15.06 -10.53 -3.72
C TRP A 108 -13.94 -9.98 -4.61
N TYR A 109 -13.91 -8.66 -4.77
CA TYR A 109 -12.92 -7.93 -5.54
C TYR A 109 -11.70 -7.62 -4.65
N ASP A 110 -10.66 -8.45 -4.79
CA ASP A 110 -9.46 -8.45 -3.97
C ASP A 110 -8.41 -7.50 -4.56
N ILE A 111 -8.43 -6.24 -4.11
CA ILE A 111 -7.60 -5.15 -4.64
C ILE A 111 -6.98 -4.31 -3.52
N HIS A 112 -5.91 -3.58 -3.84
CA HIS A 112 -5.33 -2.59 -2.93
C HIS A 112 -6.08 -1.25 -2.98
N GLY A 113 -6.31 -0.74 -4.19
CA GLY A 113 -6.93 0.58 -4.44
C GLY A 113 -5.97 1.69 -4.83
N ALA A 114 -4.67 1.44 -4.92
CA ALA A 114 -3.64 2.43 -5.28
C ALA A 114 -2.81 2.00 -6.50
N MET A 115 -3.36 1.16 -7.37
CA MET A 115 -2.72 0.74 -8.61
C MET A 115 -2.85 1.85 -9.66
N CYS A 116 -1.76 2.17 -10.32
CA CYS A 116 -1.67 3.00 -11.51
C CYS A 116 -1.07 2.14 -12.62
N VAL A 117 -1.61 2.31 -13.82
CA VAL A 117 -1.14 1.58 -15.00
C VAL A 117 -0.73 2.60 -16.06
N ALA A 118 0.40 2.37 -16.71
CA ALA A 118 0.87 3.22 -17.79
C ALA A 118 -0.25 3.49 -18.82
N ASP A 119 -0.45 4.79 -19.12
CA ASP A 119 -1.43 5.31 -20.07
C ASP A 119 -2.90 4.94 -19.76
N MET A 120 -3.24 4.68 -18.48
CA MET A 120 -4.60 4.38 -18.04
C MET A 120 -4.91 5.08 -16.71
N LEU A 121 -6.05 5.75 -16.66
CA LEU A 121 -6.60 6.30 -15.42
C LEU A 121 -7.51 5.28 -14.75
N ASP A 122 -7.50 5.29 -13.42
CA ASP A 122 -8.41 4.51 -12.59
C ASP A 122 -8.49 3.02 -13.00
N PRO A 123 -7.34 2.31 -13.02
CA PRO A 123 -7.26 0.96 -13.57
C PRO A 123 -8.06 -0.05 -12.74
N GLU A 124 -8.31 0.20 -11.45
CA GLU A 124 -9.20 -0.65 -10.65
C GLU A 124 -10.66 -0.56 -11.09
N ALA A 125 -11.17 0.64 -11.40
CA ALA A 125 -12.51 0.78 -11.95
C ALA A 125 -12.59 0.19 -13.36
N GLU A 126 -11.55 0.37 -14.20
CA GLU A 126 -11.50 -0.23 -15.53
C GLU A 126 -11.47 -1.76 -15.49
N LEU A 127 -10.66 -2.36 -14.61
CA LEU A 127 -10.66 -3.80 -14.43
C LEU A 127 -12.04 -4.30 -13.97
N LEU A 128 -12.66 -3.62 -13.01
CA LEU A 128 -13.99 -4.02 -12.53
C LEU A 128 -15.08 -3.83 -13.59
N ARG A 129 -14.98 -2.82 -14.46
CA ARG A 129 -15.87 -2.63 -15.61
C ARG A 129 -15.79 -3.80 -16.58
N ARG A 130 -14.57 -4.27 -16.90
CA ARG A 130 -14.37 -5.46 -17.73
C ARG A 130 -14.95 -6.72 -17.06
N ILE A 131 -14.71 -6.88 -15.75
CA ILE A 131 -15.26 -7.98 -14.94
C ILE A 131 -16.79 -7.98 -14.96
N ARG A 132 -17.42 -6.81 -14.78
CA ARG A 132 -18.89 -6.63 -14.86
C ARG A 132 -19.46 -7.05 -16.22
N GLY A 133 -18.70 -6.89 -17.31
CA GLY A 133 -19.05 -7.40 -18.63
C GLY A 133 -19.19 -8.94 -18.68
N VAL A 134 -18.50 -9.66 -17.79
CA VAL A 134 -18.53 -11.13 -17.68
C VAL A 134 -19.55 -11.60 -16.65
N ILE A 135 -19.52 -11.04 -15.43
CA ILE A 135 -20.36 -11.50 -14.30
C ILE A 135 -21.79 -10.94 -14.35
N GLY A 136 -22.03 -9.90 -15.15
CA GLY A 136 -23.32 -9.24 -15.30
C GLY A 136 -23.66 -8.22 -14.19
N PRO A 137 -24.75 -7.47 -14.36
CA PRO A 137 -25.16 -6.43 -13.42
C PRO A 137 -25.74 -7.00 -12.10
N GLU A 138 -26.33 -8.20 -12.17
CA GLU A 138 -27.02 -8.84 -11.03
C GLU A 138 -26.09 -9.35 -9.93
N CYS A 139 -24.82 -9.61 -10.26
CA CYS A 139 -23.81 -10.06 -9.31
C CYS A 139 -23.57 -8.97 -8.25
N VAL A 140 -23.41 -9.33 -6.98
CA VAL A 140 -23.09 -8.36 -5.91
C VAL A 140 -21.58 -8.28 -5.74
N VAL A 141 -20.99 -7.10 -5.86
CA VAL A 141 -19.54 -6.90 -5.77
C VAL A 141 -19.17 -6.27 -4.43
N SER A 142 -18.24 -6.90 -3.71
CA SER A 142 -17.66 -6.37 -2.47
C SER A 142 -16.15 -6.23 -2.59
N ALA A 143 -15.59 -5.07 -2.25
CA ALA A 143 -14.16 -4.83 -2.23
C ALA A 143 -13.63 -4.61 -0.80
N SER A 144 -12.51 -5.24 -0.48
CA SER A 144 -11.71 -4.99 0.73
C SER A 144 -10.39 -4.36 0.31
N MET A 145 -10.11 -3.14 0.78
CA MET A 145 -9.00 -2.33 0.31
C MET A 145 -8.05 -1.92 1.42
N ASP A 146 -6.89 -1.42 1.02
CA ASP A 146 -6.06 -0.60 1.89
C ASP A 146 -6.72 0.78 2.12
N LEU A 147 -6.51 1.39 3.30
CA LEU A 147 -6.97 2.76 3.58
C LEU A 147 -6.23 3.81 2.76
N HIS A 148 -5.05 3.48 2.22
CA HIS A 148 -4.33 4.30 1.24
C HIS A 148 -4.94 4.18 -0.17
N GLY A 149 -5.93 3.33 -0.41
CA GLY A 149 -6.62 3.25 -1.69
C GLY A 149 -7.32 4.56 -2.09
N ASN A 150 -7.50 4.78 -3.40
CA ASN A 150 -8.19 5.93 -3.97
C ASN A 150 -9.55 5.50 -4.52
N VAL A 151 -10.61 5.90 -3.83
CA VAL A 151 -11.99 5.54 -4.17
C VAL A 151 -12.56 6.59 -5.13
N SER A 152 -12.37 6.36 -6.43
CA SER A 152 -13.09 7.14 -7.46
C SER A 152 -14.59 6.90 -7.37
N ARG A 153 -15.38 7.81 -7.93
CA ARG A 153 -16.83 7.64 -8.04
C ARG A 153 -17.20 6.43 -8.90
N ASP A 154 -16.45 6.18 -9.98
CA ASP A 154 -16.63 5.01 -10.84
C ASP A 154 -16.39 3.70 -10.09
N LEU A 155 -15.30 3.61 -9.30
CA LEU A 155 -15.04 2.42 -8.47
C LEU A 155 -16.13 2.24 -7.41
N ALA A 156 -16.52 3.34 -6.74
CA ALA A 156 -17.62 3.30 -5.77
C ALA A 156 -18.94 2.86 -6.40
N HIS A 157 -19.23 3.24 -7.65
CA HIS A 157 -20.43 2.85 -8.38
C HIS A 157 -20.44 1.36 -8.75
N LEU A 158 -19.32 0.87 -9.29
CA LEU A 158 -19.20 -0.51 -9.75
C LEU A 158 -19.22 -1.53 -8.59
N CYS A 159 -18.83 -1.10 -7.39
CA CYS A 159 -18.95 -1.85 -6.14
C CYS A 159 -20.34 -1.68 -5.49
N ASP A 160 -20.91 -2.77 -5.00
CA ASP A 160 -22.09 -2.72 -4.12
C ASP A 160 -21.72 -2.48 -2.67
N LEU A 161 -20.55 -2.99 -2.28
CA LEU A 161 -19.95 -2.86 -0.97
C LEU A 161 -18.47 -2.50 -1.13
N ILE A 162 -17.97 -1.57 -0.31
CA ILE A 162 -16.58 -1.14 -0.33
C ILE A 162 -16.16 -0.81 1.10
N THR A 163 -15.01 -1.35 1.52
CA THR A 163 -14.48 -1.14 2.87
C THR A 163 -12.95 -1.14 2.85
N CYS A 164 -12.32 -0.62 3.90
CA CYS A 164 -10.87 -0.58 4.03
C CYS A 164 -10.38 -0.88 5.43
N TYR A 165 -9.07 -1.02 5.58
CA TYR A 165 -8.41 -1.06 6.88
C TYR A 165 -8.80 0.16 7.73
N ARG A 166 -8.84 -0.03 9.04
CA ARG A 166 -9.08 1.01 10.05
C ARG A 166 -7.85 1.34 10.86
N THR A 167 -6.74 0.67 10.58
CA THR A 167 -5.47 0.87 11.26
C THR A 167 -4.34 1.17 10.28
N ALA A 168 -3.48 2.14 10.62
CA ALA A 168 -2.18 2.39 10.03
C ALA A 168 -1.15 2.51 11.17
N PRO A 169 -0.18 1.60 11.31
CA PRO A 169 0.11 0.43 10.46
C PRO A 169 -1.03 -0.62 10.42
N HIS A 170 -1.13 -1.34 9.30
CA HIS A 170 -2.24 -2.26 8.99
C HIS A 170 -2.17 -3.57 9.79
N VAL A 171 -2.83 -3.59 10.95
CA VAL A 171 -2.92 -4.79 11.80
C VAL A 171 -4.29 -5.46 11.72
N ASP A 172 -5.27 -4.85 11.04
CA ASP A 172 -6.67 -5.29 10.92
C ASP A 172 -7.03 -5.83 9.53
N VAL A 173 -6.06 -6.40 8.82
CA VAL A 173 -6.20 -6.91 7.45
C VAL A 173 -7.26 -8.03 7.39
N VAL A 174 -7.16 -9.02 8.28
CA VAL A 174 -8.06 -10.18 8.30
C VAL A 174 -9.49 -9.76 8.67
N GLU A 175 -9.62 -8.87 9.64
CA GLU A 175 -10.89 -8.30 10.11
C GLU A 175 -11.60 -7.55 8.99
N THR A 176 -10.85 -6.79 8.18
CA THR A 176 -11.39 -6.08 7.02
C THR A 176 -11.88 -7.03 5.93
N MET A 177 -11.11 -8.08 5.62
CA MET A 177 -11.55 -9.12 4.67
C MET A 177 -12.81 -9.85 5.17
N GLN A 178 -12.86 -10.18 6.46
CA GLN A 178 -14.03 -10.79 7.09
C GLN A 178 -15.27 -9.88 7.01
N ARG A 179 -15.10 -8.57 7.24
CA ARG A 179 -16.17 -7.57 7.11
C ARG A 179 -16.68 -7.47 5.68
N ALA A 180 -15.79 -7.37 4.69
CA ALA A 180 -16.17 -7.30 3.27
C ALA A 180 -16.98 -8.53 2.81
N CYS A 181 -16.51 -9.73 3.16
CA CYS A 181 -17.18 -11.00 2.82
C CYS A 181 -18.46 -11.22 3.64
N GLY A 182 -18.48 -10.84 4.92
CA GLY A 182 -19.66 -10.94 5.79
C GLY A 182 -20.80 -10.03 5.29
N ASN A 183 -20.48 -8.78 4.95
CA ASN A 183 -21.45 -7.84 4.39
C ASN A 183 -21.99 -8.32 3.03
N LEU A 184 -21.11 -8.90 2.19
CA LEU A 184 -21.53 -9.51 0.92
C LEU A 184 -22.56 -10.62 1.14
N LEU A 185 -22.32 -11.52 2.09
CA LEU A 185 -23.26 -12.59 2.43
C LEU A 185 -24.59 -12.05 2.97
N GLU A 186 -24.58 -10.98 3.76
CA GLU A 186 -25.81 -10.37 4.26
C GLU A 186 -26.66 -9.78 3.11
N VAL A 187 -26.03 -9.05 2.17
CA VAL A 187 -26.72 -8.52 0.99
C VAL A 187 -27.30 -9.67 0.14
N LEU A 188 -26.55 -10.74 -0.08
CA LEU A 188 -27.00 -11.91 -0.83
C LEU A 188 -28.14 -12.65 -0.12
N ARG A 189 -28.09 -12.76 1.21
CA ARG A 189 -29.18 -13.33 2.01
C ARG A 189 -30.47 -12.52 1.85
N ARG A 190 -30.37 -11.19 1.86
CA ARG A 190 -31.52 -10.30 1.63
C ARG A 190 -32.10 -10.46 0.22
N LYS A 191 -31.26 -10.60 -0.80
CA LYS A 191 -31.66 -10.92 -2.18
C LYS A 191 -32.45 -12.24 -2.22
N GLU A 192 -31.91 -13.30 -1.61
CA GLU A 192 -32.50 -14.64 -1.63
C GLU A 192 -33.88 -14.70 -0.93
N ILE A 193 -34.10 -13.95 0.15
CA ILE A 193 -35.40 -13.88 0.82
C ILE A 193 -36.39 -12.89 0.16
N GLY A 194 -36.02 -12.30 -0.99
CA GLY A 194 -36.91 -11.45 -1.79
C GLY A 194 -37.09 -10.03 -1.25
N VAL A 195 -36.12 -9.48 -0.52
CA VAL A 195 -36.10 -8.04 -0.21
C VAL A 195 -35.92 -7.28 -1.52
N LYS A 196 -36.85 -6.36 -1.83
CA LYS A 196 -36.81 -5.57 -3.06
C LYS A 196 -35.56 -4.69 -3.13
N ASP A 197 -35.36 -3.86 -2.11
CA ASP A 197 -34.24 -2.91 -2.03
C ASP A 197 -33.08 -3.54 -1.23
N TYR A 198 -32.61 -4.70 -1.71
CA TYR A 198 -31.57 -5.47 -1.02
C TYR A 198 -30.18 -4.86 -1.17
N ARG A 199 -29.90 -4.17 -2.28
CA ARG A 199 -28.63 -3.46 -2.49
C ARG A 199 -28.57 -2.24 -1.57
N PRO A 200 -27.46 -2.05 -0.84
CA PRO A 200 -27.32 -0.90 0.04
C PRO A 200 -26.99 0.38 -0.75
N LEU A 201 -27.50 1.50 -0.25
CA LEU A 201 -27.11 2.86 -0.63
C LEU A 201 -25.65 3.10 -0.26
N LYS A 202 -24.96 3.92 -1.06
CA LYS A 202 -23.57 4.33 -0.84
C LYS A 202 -23.50 5.84 -0.77
N ALA A 203 -23.32 6.39 0.43
CA ALA A 203 -23.02 7.81 0.63
C ALA A 203 -21.51 8.03 0.50
N TRP A 204 -21.09 8.69 -0.58
CA TRP A 204 -19.70 8.99 -0.90
C TRP A 204 -19.42 10.48 -0.67
N VAL A 205 -18.38 10.79 0.10
CA VAL A 205 -17.92 12.16 0.34
C VAL A 205 -16.44 12.26 0.01
N PRO A 206 -16.06 12.91 -1.11
CA PRO A 206 -14.67 13.19 -1.41
C PRO A 206 -14.16 14.36 -0.55
N LEU A 207 -12.92 14.28 -0.09
CA LEU A 207 -12.27 15.35 0.67
C LEU A 207 -11.05 15.87 -0.10
N PRO A 208 -10.83 17.18 -0.18
CA PRO A 208 -9.60 17.73 -0.75
C PRO A 208 -8.45 17.65 0.27
N ILE A 209 -8.13 16.42 0.71
CA ILE A 209 -6.98 16.06 1.54
C ILE A 209 -6.21 14.94 0.84
N LEU A 210 -4.90 15.07 0.73
CA LEU A 210 -3.99 14.02 0.28
C LEU A 210 -2.70 14.10 1.09
N LEU A 211 -2.54 13.21 2.04
CA LEU A 211 -1.42 13.18 3.00
C LEU A 211 -0.69 11.84 2.87
N PRO A 212 0.62 11.77 3.16
CA PRO A 212 1.36 10.52 3.15
C PRO A 212 0.99 9.66 4.38
N GLY A 213 1.16 8.34 4.26
CA GLY A 213 0.84 7.39 5.34
C GLY A 213 1.57 7.70 6.66
N GLU A 214 2.78 8.25 6.57
CA GLU A 214 3.62 8.66 7.69
C GLU A 214 3.09 9.89 8.44
N GLN A 215 2.11 10.60 7.87
CA GLN A 215 1.34 11.62 8.57
C GLN A 215 0.00 11.11 9.08
N THR A 216 -0.58 10.09 8.44
CA THR A 216 -1.95 9.63 8.72
C THR A 216 -2.04 8.37 9.56
N SER A 217 -0.98 8.04 10.30
CA SER A 217 -0.96 6.98 11.33
C SER A 217 -2.20 7.05 12.22
N THR A 218 -2.85 5.90 12.42
CA THR A 218 -4.00 5.79 13.33
C THR A 218 -3.58 5.56 14.78
N ARG A 219 -2.27 5.48 15.05
CA ARG A 219 -1.72 5.42 16.42
C ARG A 219 -1.65 6.80 17.05
N ASP A 220 -1.51 7.83 16.23
CA ASP A 220 -1.25 9.21 16.64
C ASP A 220 -2.48 10.10 16.40
N GLU A 221 -2.54 11.22 17.11
CA GLU A 221 -3.58 12.21 16.85
C GLU A 221 -3.23 13.07 15.62
N PRO A 222 -4.20 13.44 14.79
CA PRO A 222 -5.65 13.22 14.95
C PRO A 222 -6.19 11.91 14.33
N GLY A 223 -5.34 11.11 13.66
CA GLY A 223 -5.76 9.86 12.99
C GLY A 223 -6.49 8.91 13.93
N LYS A 224 -6.00 8.75 15.15
CA LYS A 224 -6.63 7.98 16.23
C LYS A 224 -8.07 8.42 16.50
N THR A 225 -8.30 9.71 16.74
CA THR A 225 -9.65 10.24 17.00
C THR A 225 -10.58 10.08 15.80
N ILE A 226 -10.08 10.29 14.58
CA ILE A 226 -10.87 10.17 13.35
C ILE A 226 -11.36 8.73 13.17
N TYR A 227 -10.47 7.74 13.25
CA TYR A 227 -10.85 6.34 13.08
C TYR A 227 -11.65 5.79 14.27
N ALA A 228 -11.46 6.32 15.49
CA ALA A 228 -12.30 5.99 16.64
C ALA A 228 -13.77 6.45 16.49
N ALA A 229 -14.07 7.37 15.56
CA ALA A 229 -15.43 7.79 15.27
C ALA A 229 -16.21 6.80 14.37
N VAL A 230 -15.51 5.95 13.62
CA VAL A 230 -16.12 5.00 12.65
C VAL A 230 -17.11 4.04 13.33
N PRO A 231 -16.76 3.35 14.45
CA PRO A 231 -17.71 2.46 15.12
C PRO A 231 -19.00 3.17 15.60
N GLY A 232 -18.91 4.47 15.92
CA GLY A 232 -20.07 5.25 16.32
C GLY A 232 -21.03 5.58 15.16
N VAL A 233 -20.55 5.57 13.92
CA VAL A 233 -21.39 5.67 12.72
C VAL A 233 -21.96 4.31 12.34
N GLU A 234 -21.17 3.25 12.41
CA GLU A 234 -21.63 1.88 12.14
C GLU A 234 -22.73 1.42 13.09
N ALA A 235 -22.71 1.86 14.34
CA ALA A 235 -23.72 1.50 15.33
C ALA A 235 -25.10 2.15 15.09
N VAL A 236 -25.21 3.09 14.13
CA VAL A 236 -26.49 3.74 13.80
C VAL A 236 -27.36 2.76 13.03
N GLU A 237 -28.61 2.61 13.45
CA GLU A 237 -29.59 1.75 12.76
C GLU A 237 -29.73 2.17 11.28
N GLY A 238 -29.69 1.19 10.39
CA GLY A 238 -29.74 1.42 8.94
C GLY A 238 -28.37 1.58 8.28
N VAL A 239 -27.27 1.69 9.03
CA VAL A 239 -25.89 1.62 8.51
C VAL A 239 -25.41 0.16 8.52
N LEU A 240 -24.76 -0.25 7.43
CA LEU A 240 -24.12 -1.56 7.28
C LEU A 240 -22.60 -1.47 7.51
N ASP A 241 -21.94 -0.44 6.96
CA ASP A 241 -20.51 -0.21 7.13
C ASP A 241 -20.16 1.27 6.94
N ALA A 242 -19.04 1.68 7.53
CA ALA A 242 -18.44 3.00 7.35
C ALA A 242 -16.93 2.86 7.23
N ALA A 243 -16.34 3.60 6.29
CA ALA A 243 -14.92 3.52 5.99
C ALA A 243 -14.36 4.90 5.56
N ILE A 244 -13.07 5.09 5.85
CA ILE A 244 -12.31 6.31 5.56
C ILE A 244 -11.04 5.89 4.84
N TRP A 245 -10.90 6.35 3.59
CA TRP A 245 -9.67 6.29 2.84
C TRP A 245 -8.94 7.61 2.99
N VAL A 246 -7.63 7.54 3.22
CA VAL A 246 -6.77 8.73 3.26
C VAL A 246 -6.23 9.10 1.87
N GLY A 247 -6.32 8.16 0.93
CA GLY A 247 -5.76 8.27 -0.42
C GLY A 247 -4.27 7.96 -0.47
N TYR A 248 -3.74 7.77 -1.68
CA TYR A 248 -2.34 7.45 -1.89
C TYR A 248 -1.59 8.67 -2.46
N ALA A 249 -0.65 9.20 -1.69
CA ALA A 249 -0.02 10.49 -1.97
C ALA A 249 1.01 10.47 -3.11
N TRP A 250 1.58 9.32 -3.45
CA TRP A 250 2.64 9.21 -4.47
C TRP A 250 2.13 8.81 -5.86
N ALA A 251 0.83 9.00 -6.12
CA ALA A 251 0.28 8.95 -7.47
C ALA A 251 -0.39 10.27 -7.85
N ASP A 252 -0.24 10.64 -9.12
CA ASP A 252 -0.83 11.84 -9.71
C ASP A 252 -1.98 11.49 -10.66
N GLU A 253 -3.14 11.11 -10.10
CA GLU A 253 -4.40 10.98 -10.83
C GLU A 253 -5.50 11.88 -10.24
N PRO A 254 -6.54 12.23 -11.02
CA PRO A 254 -7.67 13.02 -10.52
C PRO A 254 -8.39 12.41 -9.32
N ARG A 255 -8.31 11.08 -9.14
CA ARG A 255 -8.94 10.34 -8.03
C ARG A 255 -8.13 10.37 -6.73
N ASN A 256 -6.86 10.80 -6.74
CA ASN A 256 -5.98 10.75 -5.57
C ASN A 256 -6.41 11.78 -4.53
N ARG A 257 -7.04 11.29 -3.46
CA ARG A 257 -7.52 12.06 -2.31
C ARG A 257 -8.17 11.16 -1.26
N ALA A 258 -8.40 11.71 -0.09
CA ALA A 258 -9.23 11.11 0.93
C ALA A 258 -10.71 11.04 0.52
N VAL A 259 -11.37 9.97 0.96
CA VAL A 259 -12.79 9.70 0.70
C VAL A 259 -13.41 9.05 1.92
N VAL A 260 -14.63 9.43 2.25
CA VAL A 260 -15.49 8.70 3.19
C VAL A 260 -16.59 7.99 2.42
N VAL A 261 -16.82 6.71 2.71
CA VAL A 261 -17.99 5.98 2.22
C VAL A 261 -18.74 5.37 3.40
N VAL A 262 -20.05 5.60 3.45
CA VAL A 262 -20.95 4.91 4.37
C VAL A 262 -22.01 4.18 3.56
N THR A 263 -22.17 2.90 3.87
CA THR A 263 -23.03 1.98 3.13
C THR A 263 -24.14 1.48 4.04
N GLY A 264 -25.37 1.36 3.56
CA GLY A 264 -26.52 0.97 4.39
C GLY A 264 -27.84 1.04 3.63
N TRP A 265 -28.96 0.99 4.34
CA TRP A 265 -30.30 1.00 3.72
C TRP A 265 -31.21 2.14 4.20
N ASP A 266 -30.78 2.91 5.20
CA ASP A 266 -31.43 4.16 5.56
C ASP A 266 -30.63 5.33 4.99
N GLU A 267 -31.24 6.08 4.07
CA GLU A 267 -30.61 7.18 3.34
C GLU A 267 -30.07 8.28 4.27
N ASN A 268 -30.86 8.65 5.29
CA ASN A 268 -30.47 9.71 6.22
C ASN A 268 -29.33 9.27 7.12
N ALA A 269 -29.35 8.03 7.59
CA ALA A 269 -28.30 7.46 8.43
C ALA A 269 -26.97 7.37 7.66
N VAL A 270 -26.98 6.88 6.42
CA VAL A 270 -25.75 6.77 5.62
C VAL A 270 -25.20 8.15 5.25
N ALA A 271 -26.06 9.07 4.80
CA ALA A 271 -25.64 10.42 4.43
C ALA A 271 -25.07 11.18 5.64
N SER A 272 -25.82 11.25 6.74
CA SER A 272 -25.35 11.96 7.95
C SER A 272 -24.11 11.32 8.57
N GLY A 273 -23.97 9.99 8.50
CA GLY A 273 -22.78 9.26 8.91
C GLY A 273 -21.55 9.65 8.10
N ALA A 274 -21.68 9.67 6.77
CA ALA A 274 -20.59 10.04 5.87
C ALA A 274 -20.16 11.50 6.07
N GLU A 275 -21.12 12.43 6.13
CA GLU A 275 -20.83 13.85 6.37
C GLU A 275 -20.18 14.08 7.74
N LYS A 276 -20.59 13.36 8.78
CA LYS A 276 -20.02 13.47 10.13
C LYS A 276 -18.53 13.10 10.12
N LEU A 277 -18.17 11.98 9.52
CA LEU A 277 -16.77 11.54 9.42
C LEU A 277 -15.96 12.48 8.53
N ALA A 278 -16.52 12.90 7.39
CA ALA A 278 -15.86 13.81 6.47
C ALA A 278 -15.58 15.18 7.10
N ARG A 279 -16.56 15.76 7.81
CA ARG A 279 -16.37 17.03 8.52
C ARG A 279 -15.34 16.91 9.66
N LEU A 280 -15.31 15.78 10.36
CA LEU A 280 -14.29 15.52 11.38
C LEU A 280 -12.90 15.48 10.76
N PHE A 281 -12.70 14.71 9.70
CA PHE A 281 -11.41 14.61 9.00
C PHE A 281 -10.99 15.97 8.43
N TRP A 282 -11.90 16.67 7.75
CA TRP A 282 -11.62 18.02 7.24
C TRP A 282 -11.19 18.99 8.33
N LYS A 283 -11.90 19.02 9.47
CA LYS A 283 -11.56 19.91 10.58
C LYS A 283 -10.16 19.65 11.14
N SER A 284 -9.77 18.39 11.27
CA SER A 284 -8.49 17.97 11.85
C SER A 284 -7.31 18.03 10.87
N ARG A 285 -7.52 18.31 9.58
CA ARG A 285 -6.50 18.22 8.52
C ARG A 285 -5.17 18.94 8.82
N LYS A 286 -5.21 20.03 9.58
CA LYS A 286 -4.02 20.85 9.91
C LYS A 286 -3.22 20.33 11.11
N GLU A 287 -3.77 19.36 11.84
CA GLU A 287 -3.17 18.79 13.07
C GLU A 287 -2.31 17.56 12.75
N PHE A 288 -2.47 16.97 11.57
CA PHE A 288 -1.62 15.89 11.10
C PHE A 288 -0.15 16.33 11.00
N HIS A 289 0.73 15.45 11.45
CA HIS A 289 2.17 15.62 11.49
C HIS A 289 2.82 14.25 11.31
N PHE A 290 4.11 14.24 10.94
CA PHE A 290 4.84 12.99 10.80
C PHE A 290 4.98 12.27 12.15
N VAL A 291 4.94 10.95 12.12
CA VAL A 291 5.11 10.09 13.32
C VAL A 291 6.48 10.20 14.00
N ALA A 292 7.42 10.92 13.41
CA ALA A 292 8.76 11.16 13.93
C ALA A 292 9.19 12.62 13.72
N PRO A 293 10.18 13.11 14.49
CA PRO A 293 10.91 14.31 14.14
C PRO A 293 11.50 14.17 12.72
N THR A 294 11.24 15.16 11.87
CA THR A 294 11.73 15.18 10.49
C THR A 294 12.86 16.17 10.31
N GLY A 295 13.66 15.98 9.26
CA GLY A 295 14.68 16.92 8.82
C GLY A 295 15.20 16.59 7.43
N SER A 296 16.00 17.50 6.87
CA SER A 296 16.82 17.16 5.72
C SER A 296 17.79 16.03 6.08
N TYR A 297 18.24 15.24 5.09
CA TYR A 297 19.18 14.15 5.35
C TYR A 297 20.46 14.60 6.08
N LYS A 298 20.96 15.81 5.73
CA LYS A 298 22.09 16.43 6.41
C LYS A 298 21.80 16.68 7.90
N GLU A 299 20.64 17.26 8.22
CA GLU A 299 20.24 17.50 9.61
C GLU A 299 20.06 16.20 10.40
N CYS A 300 19.54 15.14 9.77
CA CYS A 300 19.45 13.82 10.38
C CYS A 300 20.83 13.25 10.70
N LEU A 301 21.79 13.31 9.76
CA LEU A 301 23.17 12.85 9.99
C LEU A 301 23.89 13.67 11.07
N ASP A 302 23.78 15.00 11.02
CA ASP A 302 24.39 15.89 12.01
C ASP A 302 23.79 15.64 13.41
N THR A 303 22.48 15.45 13.49
CA THR A 303 21.80 15.12 14.75
C THR A 303 22.23 13.75 15.28
N ALA A 304 22.30 12.74 14.40
CA ALA A 304 22.76 11.41 14.76
C ALA A 304 24.17 11.45 15.35
N LEU A 305 25.12 12.13 14.69
CA LEU A 305 26.51 12.29 15.16
C LEU A 305 26.62 12.95 16.54
N VAL A 306 25.72 13.88 16.86
CA VAL A 306 25.64 14.49 18.19
C VAL A 306 25.04 13.51 19.20
N ARG A 307 23.93 12.86 18.85
CA ARG A 307 23.16 11.99 19.75
C ARG A 307 23.93 10.74 20.14
N ILE A 308 24.65 10.11 19.21
CA ILE A 308 25.44 8.91 19.49
C ILE A 308 26.57 9.16 20.48
N ARG A 309 26.93 10.41 20.84
CA ARG A 309 27.88 10.66 21.94
C ARG A 309 27.35 10.17 23.29
N ASP A 310 26.04 10.02 23.42
CA ASP A 310 25.37 9.36 24.53
C ASP A 310 25.07 7.89 24.14
N GLU A 311 25.66 6.94 24.86
CA GLU A 311 25.45 5.50 24.61
C GLU A 311 23.99 5.08 24.77
N SER A 312 23.21 5.76 25.60
CA SER A 312 21.77 5.47 25.78
C SER A 312 20.92 5.81 24.54
N LYS A 313 21.51 6.52 23.57
CA LYS A 313 20.91 6.92 22.30
C LYS A 313 21.35 6.05 21.11
N ARG A 314 22.12 4.99 21.35
CA ARG A 314 22.56 4.04 20.32
C ARG A 314 21.73 2.75 20.34
N PRO A 315 21.34 2.19 19.18
CA PRO A 315 21.52 2.75 17.84
C PRO A 315 20.58 3.93 17.56
N PHE A 316 21.10 4.95 16.86
CA PHE A 316 20.29 6.03 16.30
C PHE A 316 19.79 5.62 14.91
N PHE A 317 18.48 5.64 14.68
CA PHE A 317 17.91 5.28 13.38
C PHE A 317 17.66 6.52 12.51
N ILE A 318 17.99 6.41 11.23
CA ILE A 318 17.57 7.38 10.20
C ILE A 318 16.73 6.63 9.18
N SER A 319 15.50 7.09 8.97
CA SER A 319 14.70 6.65 7.83
C SER A 319 15.10 7.47 6.60
N ASP A 320 15.54 6.79 5.53
CA ASP A 320 15.69 7.33 4.18
C ASP A 320 14.34 7.20 3.47
N SER A 321 13.46 8.18 3.69
CA SER A 321 12.03 8.02 3.41
C SER A 321 11.63 8.13 1.93
N GLY A 322 12.38 8.88 1.12
CA GLY A 322 12.07 9.15 -0.29
C GLY A 322 12.25 7.95 -1.22
N ASP A 323 13.00 6.94 -0.80
CA ASP A 323 13.21 5.70 -1.57
C ASP A 323 12.71 4.45 -0.83
N ASN A 324 11.59 4.58 -0.11
CA ASN A 324 10.94 3.48 0.59
C ASN A 324 10.34 2.42 -0.37
N PRO A 325 10.87 1.18 -0.40
CA PRO A 325 10.33 0.13 -1.26
C PRO A 325 8.89 -0.29 -0.92
N THR A 326 8.44 -0.07 0.31
CA THR A 326 7.08 -0.43 0.73
C THR A 326 6.04 0.61 0.40
N ALA A 327 6.45 1.74 -0.16
CA ALA A 327 5.54 2.79 -0.64
C ALA A 327 5.63 2.98 -2.16
N GLY A 328 6.48 2.22 -2.87
CA GLY A 328 6.68 2.35 -4.32
C GLY A 328 8.01 2.97 -4.78
N GLY A 329 8.91 3.33 -3.86
CA GLY A 329 10.27 3.78 -4.19
C GLY A 329 11.10 2.68 -4.86
N ALA A 330 11.97 3.01 -5.80
CA ALA A 330 12.71 2.00 -6.58
C ALA A 330 13.64 1.12 -5.71
N GLY A 331 14.04 1.60 -4.54
CA GLY A 331 14.95 0.93 -3.59
C GLY A 331 16.42 1.04 -3.98
N ASP A 332 16.73 1.52 -5.18
CA ASP A 332 18.08 1.64 -5.72
C ASP A 332 18.57 3.08 -5.86
N VAL A 333 17.83 4.07 -5.35
CA VAL A 333 18.30 5.46 -5.31
C VAL A 333 19.56 5.54 -4.44
N THR A 334 20.67 5.95 -5.06
CA THR A 334 22.00 5.99 -4.42
C THR A 334 22.26 7.30 -3.68
N TRP A 335 21.36 8.28 -3.79
CA TRP A 335 21.57 9.64 -3.29
C TRP A 335 21.94 9.67 -1.80
N GLY A 336 21.19 8.95 -0.95
CA GLY A 336 21.44 8.89 0.49
C GLY A 336 22.81 8.29 0.83
N LEU A 337 23.11 7.11 0.28
CA LEU A 337 24.41 6.44 0.48
C LEU A 337 25.58 7.29 -0.04
N THR A 338 25.40 8.00 -1.17
CA THR A 338 26.42 8.91 -1.71
C THR A 338 26.71 10.04 -0.72
N ARG A 339 25.66 10.72 -0.21
CA ARG A 339 25.82 11.80 0.78
C ARG A 339 26.45 11.30 2.08
N LEU A 340 26.15 10.06 2.49
CA LEU A 340 26.76 9.43 3.64
C LEU A 340 28.27 9.23 3.44
N LEU A 341 28.70 8.65 2.33
CA LEU A 341 30.12 8.35 2.07
C LEU A 341 30.98 9.61 1.83
N GLU A 342 30.38 10.73 1.46
CA GLU A 342 31.06 12.03 1.35
C GLU A 342 31.46 12.64 2.71
N ARG A 343 30.91 12.14 3.82
CA ARG A 343 31.21 12.64 5.17
C ARG A 343 32.54 12.10 5.69
N GLU A 344 33.44 13.00 6.07
CA GLU A 344 34.77 12.66 6.60
C GLU A 344 34.68 11.75 7.84
N GLU A 345 33.63 11.89 8.65
CA GLU A 345 33.41 11.09 9.86
C GLU A 345 33.29 9.59 9.58
N PHE A 346 32.85 9.20 8.37
CA PHE A 346 32.59 7.81 8.00
C PHE A 346 33.65 7.21 7.05
N GLN A 347 34.58 8.02 6.54
CA GLN A 347 35.63 7.57 5.62
C GLN A 347 36.77 6.80 6.31
N VAL A 348 36.80 6.81 7.66
CA VAL A 348 37.83 6.14 8.46
C VAL A 348 37.24 4.95 9.23
N ASP A 349 37.99 3.86 9.33
CA ASP A 349 37.56 2.63 10.02
C ASP A 349 37.27 2.82 11.52
N THR A 350 37.85 3.87 12.13
CA THR A 350 37.62 4.25 13.54
C THR A 350 36.43 5.19 13.74
N GLY A 351 35.72 5.53 12.66
CA GLY A 351 34.51 6.35 12.69
C GLY A 351 33.33 5.61 13.31
N PRO A 352 32.18 6.28 13.46
CA PRO A 352 30.96 5.64 13.95
C PRO A 352 30.54 4.49 13.03
N LYS A 353 30.20 3.34 13.60
CA LYS A 353 29.71 2.17 12.85
C LYS A 353 28.31 2.46 12.31
N VAL A 354 28.20 2.59 10.99
CA VAL A 354 26.93 2.83 10.29
C VAL A 354 26.51 1.59 9.53
N ILE A 355 25.25 1.18 9.65
CA ILE A 355 24.63 0.20 8.76
C ILE A 355 23.72 0.95 7.79
N TYR A 356 23.86 0.72 6.48
CA TYR A 356 22.97 1.29 5.46
C TYR A 356 22.26 0.18 4.69
N ALA A 357 20.93 0.15 4.77
CA ALA A 357 20.08 -0.83 4.12
C ALA A 357 19.06 -0.13 3.18
N SER A 358 19.08 -0.38 1.88
CA SER A 358 20.04 -1.16 1.08
C SER A 358 20.09 -0.59 -0.34
N VAL A 359 20.96 -1.11 -1.21
CA VAL A 359 21.02 -0.72 -2.62
C VAL A 359 21.13 -1.98 -3.51
N PRO A 360 20.16 -2.24 -4.40
CA PRO A 360 20.30 -3.26 -5.44
C PRO A 360 21.50 -3.02 -6.36
N GLY A 361 22.22 -4.08 -6.69
CA GLY A 361 23.35 -4.04 -7.63
C GLY A 361 23.76 -5.45 -8.06
N PRO A 362 23.02 -6.10 -8.97
CA PRO A 362 23.26 -7.48 -9.38
C PRO A 362 24.70 -7.75 -9.83
N GLN A 363 25.31 -6.80 -10.56
CA GLN A 363 26.70 -6.92 -11.00
C GLN A 363 27.68 -6.82 -9.80
N ALA A 364 27.49 -5.84 -8.92
CA ALA A 364 28.30 -5.69 -7.71
C ALA A 364 28.24 -6.93 -6.80
N ILE A 365 27.07 -7.57 -6.70
CA ILE A 365 26.92 -8.84 -5.97
C ILE A 365 27.83 -9.92 -6.56
N GLY A 366 27.85 -10.07 -7.89
CA GLY A 366 28.69 -11.06 -8.57
C GLY A 366 30.18 -10.86 -8.27
N GLU A 367 30.65 -9.62 -8.38
CA GLU A 367 32.05 -9.24 -8.13
C GLU A 367 32.45 -9.45 -6.65
N CYS A 368 31.57 -9.11 -5.71
CA CYS A 368 31.79 -9.37 -4.28
C CYS A 368 31.82 -10.86 -3.96
N VAL A 369 30.95 -11.66 -4.58
CA VAL A 369 30.93 -13.11 -4.39
C VAL A 369 32.20 -13.77 -4.91
N GLU A 370 32.70 -13.31 -6.06
CA GLU A 370 33.98 -13.81 -6.62
C GLU A 370 35.17 -13.47 -5.72
N ALA A 371 35.21 -12.27 -5.15
CA ALA A 371 36.28 -11.86 -4.23
C ALA A 371 36.21 -12.57 -2.86
N GLY A 372 35.02 -12.95 -2.42
CA GLY A 372 34.77 -13.64 -1.16
C GLY A 372 34.88 -12.73 0.08
N VAL A 373 34.41 -13.24 1.21
CA VAL A 373 34.48 -12.53 2.51
C VAL A 373 35.94 -12.20 2.86
N GLY A 374 36.17 -10.95 3.26
CA GLY A 374 37.50 -10.39 3.53
C GLY A 374 38.19 -9.81 2.29
N GLY A 375 37.73 -10.13 1.08
CA GLY A 375 38.26 -9.58 -0.16
C GLY A 375 38.03 -8.08 -0.29
N LYS A 376 39.00 -7.36 -0.89
CA LYS A 376 38.87 -5.94 -1.23
C LYS A 376 38.45 -5.82 -2.70
N VAL A 377 37.35 -5.10 -2.94
CA VAL A 377 36.75 -4.95 -4.27
C VAL A 377 36.42 -3.49 -4.57
N THR A 378 36.34 -3.15 -5.85
CA THR A 378 35.76 -1.90 -6.33
C THR A 378 34.58 -2.26 -7.20
N VAL A 379 33.37 -1.86 -6.79
CA VAL A 379 32.11 -2.23 -7.44
C VAL A 379 31.25 -0.99 -7.66
N THR A 380 30.33 -1.05 -8.62
CA THR A 380 29.31 0.00 -8.85
C THR A 380 27.92 -0.58 -8.64
N ALA A 381 27.07 0.11 -7.86
CA ALA A 381 25.73 -0.37 -7.52
C ALA A 381 24.70 0.77 -7.48
N GLY A 382 23.42 0.39 -7.60
CA GLY A 382 22.27 1.29 -7.57
C GLY A 382 22.08 2.13 -8.82
N ALA A 383 20.97 2.87 -8.84
CA ALA A 383 20.55 3.74 -9.95
C ALA A 383 20.50 3.03 -11.31
N GLU A 384 20.14 1.74 -11.30
CA GLU A 384 19.81 1.00 -12.53
C GLU A 384 18.36 1.28 -12.96
N VAL A 385 17.49 1.58 -12.00
CA VAL A 385 16.07 1.88 -12.19
C VAL A 385 15.80 3.36 -11.98
N ASP A 386 16.29 3.95 -10.88
CA ASP A 386 16.12 5.37 -10.58
C ASP A 386 17.46 6.10 -10.43
N ASP A 387 17.86 6.77 -11.51
CA ASP A 387 19.06 7.62 -11.60
C ASP A 387 18.75 9.13 -11.54
N ILE A 388 17.49 9.51 -11.29
CA ILE A 388 17.00 10.89 -11.37
C ILE A 388 17.69 11.78 -10.33
N HIS A 389 17.93 11.21 -9.14
CA HIS A 389 18.46 11.96 -8.00
C HIS A 389 19.98 11.80 -7.81
N ALA A 390 20.53 10.66 -8.22
CA ALA A 390 21.97 10.39 -8.25
C ALA A 390 22.24 9.20 -9.18
N GLY A 391 23.37 9.22 -9.87
CA GLY A 391 23.80 8.10 -10.71
C GLY A 391 24.34 6.90 -9.90
N PRO A 392 24.72 5.81 -10.57
CA PRO A 392 25.29 4.63 -9.92
C PRO A 392 26.52 4.98 -9.08
N LEU A 393 26.65 4.32 -7.93
CA LEU A 393 27.67 4.65 -6.94
C LEU A 393 28.82 3.63 -6.99
N THR A 394 30.02 4.11 -7.33
CA THR A 394 31.25 3.31 -7.24
C THR A 394 31.82 3.34 -5.83
N MET A 395 32.05 2.18 -5.25
CA MET A 395 32.56 1.99 -3.90
C MET A 395 33.78 1.08 -3.90
N THR A 396 34.80 1.42 -3.12
CA THR A 396 35.93 0.53 -2.84
C THR A 396 35.87 0.11 -1.38
N GLY A 397 35.75 -1.19 -1.12
CA GLY A 397 35.53 -1.69 0.23
C GLY A 397 35.97 -3.12 0.43
N ARG A 398 35.81 -3.60 1.67
CA ARG A 398 36.01 -5.00 2.05
C ARG A 398 34.67 -5.71 2.08
N VAL A 399 34.57 -6.89 1.49
CA VAL A 399 33.39 -7.76 1.62
C VAL A 399 33.31 -8.24 3.07
N HIS A 400 32.35 -7.75 3.84
CA HIS A 400 32.15 -8.10 5.26
C HIS A 400 31.42 -9.44 5.39
N SER A 401 30.34 -9.63 4.64
CA SER A 401 29.54 -10.86 4.68
C SER A 401 28.82 -11.10 3.35
N ILE A 402 28.43 -12.35 3.13
CA ILE A 402 27.67 -12.80 1.95
C ILE A 402 26.59 -13.77 2.45
N LYS A 403 25.35 -13.56 2.01
CA LYS A 403 24.21 -14.45 2.26
C LYS A 403 23.55 -14.85 0.96
N HIS A 404 23.32 -16.15 0.81
CA HIS A 404 22.58 -16.73 -0.33
C HIS A 404 21.24 -17.30 0.12
N GLY A 405 20.30 -17.40 -0.81
CA GLY A 405 19.01 -18.07 -0.59
C GLY A 405 17.97 -17.20 0.13
N ASP A 406 18.18 -15.87 0.16
CA ASP A 406 17.13 -14.97 0.61
C ASP A 406 15.95 -15.01 -0.37
N LYS A 407 14.72 -15.07 0.16
CA LYS A 407 13.52 -15.25 -0.66
C LYS A 407 13.23 -14.07 -1.60
N ASP A 408 13.63 -12.85 -1.20
CA ASP A 408 13.35 -11.63 -1.94
C ASP A 408 14.60 -11.15 -2.65
N ALA A 409 15.70 -11.00 -1.91
CA ALA A 409 16.95 -10.46 -2.45
C ALA A 409 17.77 -11.47 -3.26
N VAL A 410 17.50 -12.78 -3.14
CA VAL A 410 18.28 -13.92 -3.70
C VAL A 410 19.69 -14.03 -3.13
N THR A 411 20.49 -12.97 -3.22
CA THR A 411 21.82 -12.86 -2.63
C THR A 411 22.01 -11.46 -2.10
N GLU A 412 22.57 -11.38 -0.91
CA GLU A 412 22.85 -10.15 -0.17
C GLU A 412 24.35 -10.12 0.17
N VAL A 413 24.97 -8.96 0.06
CA VAL A 413 26.37 -8.74 0.41
C VAL A 413 26.47 -7.49 1.28
N VAL A 414 27.32 -7.53 2.31
CA VAL A 414 27.70 -6.31 3.03
C VAL A 414 29.08 -5.87 2.55
N LEU A 415 29.16 -4.68 1.96
CA LEU A 415 30.41 -4.04 1.59
C LEU A 415 30.77 -2.99 2.65
N GLN A 416 31.92 -3.16 3.30
CA GLN A 416 32.43 -2.20 4.26
C GLN A 416 33.32 -1.14 3.57
N VAL A 417 32.92 0.13 3.67
CA VAL A 417 33.64 1.31 3.17
C VAL A 417 33.87 2.26 4.34
N GLY A 418 35.12 2.36 4.81
CA GLY A 418 35.42 3.04 6.07
C GLY A 418 34.65 2.41 7.24
N SER A 419 33.87 3.22 7.95
CA SER A 419 32.98 2.76 9.03
C SER A 419 31.54 2.44 8.59
N VAL A 420 31.24 2.54 7.29
CA VAL A 420 29.92 2.22 6.71
C VAL A 420 29.86 0.77 6.24
N TYR A 421 28.84 0.05 6.70
CA TYR A 421 28.45 -1.29 6.28
C TYR A 421 27.24 -1.17 5.36
N ALA A 422 27.49 -1.05 4.06
CA ALA A 422 26.45 -0.92 3.05
C ALA A 422 25.95 -2.29 2.60
N ILE A 423 24.65 -2.53 2.73
CA ILE A 423 24.02 -3.76 2.26
C ILE A 423 23.67 -3.60 0.78
N LEU A 424 24.23 -4.47 -0.05
CA LEU A 424 23.90 -4.63 -1.45
C LEU A 424 23.02 -5.87 -1.65
N THR A 425 22.07 -5.79 -2.58
CA THR A 425 21.15 -6.89 -2.88
C THR A 425 21.16 -7.24 -4.37
N LYS A 426 20.88 -8.50 -4.71
CA LYS A 426 20.72 -8.89 -6.12
C LYS A 426 19.36 -8.46 -6.66
N LEU A 427 18.31 -8.53 -5.85
CA LEU A 427 16.99 -8.01 -6.16
C LEU A 427 16.52 -7.10 -5.03
N ARG A 428 15.61 -6.18 -5.36
CA ARG A 428 14.99 -5.25 -4.42
C ARG A 428 14.34 -5.98 -3.24
N LYS A 429 14.68 -5.57 -2.02
CA LYS A 429 14.18 -6.13 -0.76
C LYS A 429 14.02 -5.03 0.29
N PRO A 430 12.89 -4.95 1.01
CA PRO A 430 12.77 -4.10 2.19
C PRO A 430 13.43 -4.76 3.43
N TYR A 431 13.92 -3.93 4.36
CA TYR A 431 14.57 -4.37 5.60
C TYR A 431 13.73 -3.93 6.80
N HIS A 432 13.00 -4.87 7.40
CA HIS A 432 12.00 -4.56 8.46
C HIS A 432 12.24 -5.32 9.76
N LYS A 433 13.04 -6.37 9.71
CA LYS A 433 13.21 -7.30 10.82
C LYS A 433 14.64 -7.28 11.31
N GLU A 434 14.84 -7.52 12.59
CA GLU A 434 16.19 -7.61 13.17
C GLU A 434 17.02 -8.69 12.45
N LYS A 435 16.37 -9.80 12.05
CA LYS A 435 17.01 -10.87 11.30
C LYS A 435 17.54 -10.47 9.93
N ASP A 436 16.97 -9.43 9.30
CA ASP A 436 17.45 -8.95 7.99
C ASP A 436 18.89 -8.42 8.10
N PHE A 437 19.31 -8.01 9.30
CA PHE A 437 20.67 -7.59 9.61
C PHE A 437 21.51 -8.72 10.21
N THR A 438 20.98 -9.46 11.19
CA THR A 438 21.78 -10.50 11.87
C THR A 438 22.16 -11.67 10.96
N ASP A 439 21.33 -11.99 9.96
CA ASP A 439 21.67 -12.99 8.94
C ASP A 439 22.85 -12.55 8.04
N LEU A 440 23.22 -11.26 8.09
CA LEU A 440 24.35 -10.67 7.37
C LEU A 440 25.56 -10.40 8.28
N ASP A 441 25.63 -11.05 9.44
CA ASP A 441 26.70 -10.84 10.43
C ASP A 441 26.82 -9.37 10.87
N LEU A 442 25.68 -8.67 10.93
CA LEU A 442 25.56 -7.32 11.47
C LEU A 442 24.86 -7.36 12.83
N GLU A 443 25.22 -6.41 13.69
CA GLU A 443 24.64 -6.27 15.03
C GLU A 443 23.94 -4.91 15.14
N PRO A 444 22.70 -4.75 14.61
CA PRO A 444 22.04 -3.44 14.52
C PRO A 444 21.87 -2.77 15.88
N ARG A 445 21.64 -3.53 16.96
CA ARG A 445 21.56 -3.03 18.34
C ARG A 445 22.87 -2.49 18.92
N LYS A 446 24.02 -2.80 18.29
CA LYS A 446 25.35 -2.32 18.69
C LYS A 446 25.96 -1.32 17.70
N ALA A 447 25.26 -1.02 16.61
CA ALA A 447 25.69 0.03 15.68
C ALA A 447 25.51 1.40 16.33
N ASP A 448 26.29 2.38 15.87
CA ASP A 448 26.07 3.77 16.28
C ASP A 448 24.87 4.34 15.52
N ILE A 449 24.81 4.10 14.20
CA ILE A 449 23.73 4.58 13.32
C ILE A 449 23.23 3.43 12.44
N VAL A 450 21.91 3.33 12.28
CA VAL A 450 21.26 2.43 11.33
C VAL A 450 20.40 3.26 10.38
N ILE A 451 20.63 3.14 9.08
CA ILE A 451 19.90 3.85 8.03
C ILE A 451 19.12 2.83 7.22
N VAL A 452 17.81 3.02 7.14
CA VAL A 452 16.88 2.12 6.45
C VAL A 452 16.00 2.90 5.49
N LYS A 453 15.76 2.34 4.30
CA LYS A 453 14.80 2.90 3.34
C LYS A 453 13.37 2.50 3.70
N ILE A 454 12.73 3.31 4.54
CA ILE A 454 11.36 3.08 5.03
C ILE A 454 10.70 4.40 5.39
N GLY A 455 9.37 4.47 5.36
CA GLY A 455 8.61 5.58 5.90
C GLY A 455 8.69 5.65 7.43
N TYR A 456 7.78 5.00 8.13
CA TYR A 456 7.86 4.82 9.59
C TYR A 456 8.62 3.54 9.96
N LEU A 457 9.24 3.52 11.14
CA LEU A 457 9.90 2.30 11.62
C LEU A 457 8.86 1.22 11.92
N GLU A 458 8.99 0.08 11.25
CA GLU A 458 8.25 -1.15 11.56
C GLU A 458 8.53 -1.61 13.00
N PRO A 459 7.63 -2.41 13.63
CA PRO A 459 7.72 -2.73 15.06
C PRO A 459 9.10 -3.17 15.56
N GLU A 460 9.75 -4.12 14.86
CA GLU A 460 11.08 -4.60 15.28
C GLU A 460 12.18 -3.54 15.14
N LEU A 461 12.11 -2.68 14.11
CA LEU A 461 13.07 -1.58 13.94
C LEU A 461 12.86 -0.50 15.00
N TYR A 462 11.59 -0.18 15.28
CA TYR A 462 11.22 0.78 16.33
C TYR A 462 11.69 0.30 17.70
N ASP A 463 11.54 -1.00 18.00
CA ASP A 463 12.01 -1.61 19.25
C ASP A 463 13.55 -1.65 19.38
N MET A 464 14.27 -1.66 18.24
CA MET A 464 15.74 -1.53 18.22
C MET A 464 16.21 -0.10 18.43
N ALA A 465 15.52 0.88 17.86
CA ALA A 465 15.90 2.29 17.91
C ALA A 465 15.88 2.84 19.34
N LYS A 466 16.96 3.52 19.76
CA LYS A 466 16.98 4.30 21.01
C LYS A 466 16.65 5.78 20.83
N ASP A 467 16.76 6.24 19.59
CA ASP A 467 16.34 7.53 19.09
C ASP A 467 16.25 7.42 17.56
N TRP A 468 15.46 8.26 16.91
CA TRP A 468 15.35 8.22 15.46
C TRP A 468 14.81 9.50 14.83
N MET A 469 15.07 9.66 13.54
CA MET A 469 14.52 10.72 12.70
C MET A 469 14.08 10.20 11.34
N LEU A 470 13.06 10.84 10.78
CA LEU A 470 12.63 10.66 9.40
C LEU A 470 13.38 11.66 8.51
N GLY A 471 14.27 11.17 7.65
CA GLY A 471 14.97 11.98 6.67
C GLY A 471 14.10 12.24 5.44
N LEU A 472 13.80 13.50 5.15
CA LEU A 472 13.04 13.93 3.98
C LEU A 472 13.94 13.90 2.73
N THR A 473 14.29 12.70 2.29
CA THR A 473 15.16 12.44 1.14
C THR A 473 14.38 12.47 -0.19
N PRO A 474 15.05 12.79 -1.30
CA PRO A 474 14.41 12.73 -2.62
C PRO A 474 14.22 11.28 -3.09
N GLY A 475 13.19 11.04 -3.89
CA GLY A 475 12.91 9.76 -4.55
C GLY A 475 11.47 9.66 -5.03
N GLY A 476 11.11 8.53 -5.63
CA GLY A 476 9.76 8.28 -6.13
C GLY A 476 8.66 8.30 -5.06
N VAL A 477 9.00 8.29 -3.77
CA VAL A 477 8.05 8.37 -2.65
C VAL A 477 8.44 9.47 -1.66
N ASP A 478 8.92 10.60 -2.19
CA ASP A 478 9.31 11.77 -1.40
C ASP A 478 8.19 12.22 -0.44
N GLN A 479 8.53 12.35 0.84
CA GLN A 479 7.61 12.78 1.91
C GLN A 479 7.30 14.28 1.85
N ASP A 480 8.15 15.07 1.19
CA ASP A 480 7.88 16.46 0.84
C ASP A 480 7.07 16.51 -0.46
N LEU A 481 5.77 16.27 -0.33
CA LEU A 481 4.86 16.11 -1.48
C LEU A 481 4.89 17.29 -2.46
N GLU A 482 5.19 18.51 -1.98
CA GLU A 482 5.27 19.69 -2.85
C GLU A 482 6.43 19.59 -3.85
N ARG A 483 7.51 18.84 -3.53
CA ARG A 483 8.65 18.60 -4.45
C ARG A 483 8.33 17.66 -5.60
N LEU A 484 7.38 16.75 -5.43
CA LEU A 484 6.97 15.78 -6.45
C LEU A 484 6.24 16.44 -7.62
N GLY A 485 5.58 17.57 -7.37
CA GLY A 485 5.02 18.42 -8.41
C GLY A 485 3.75 17.87 -9.07
N HIS A 486 2.82 17.30 -8.29
CA HIS A 486 1.50 16.83 -8.75
C HIS A 486 0.78 17.86 -9.64
N LYS A 487 0.27 17.40 -10.78
CA LYS A 487 -0.40 18.22 -11.80
C LYS A 487 -1.83 17.76 -12.11
N ARG A 488 -2.15 16.49 -11.89
CA ARG A 488 -3.40 15.84 -12.30
C ARG A 488 -4.40 15.70 -11.17
N ILE A 489 -3.96 15.82 -9.92
CA ILE A 489 -4.86 15.91 -8.76
C ILE A 489 -5.83 17.09 -8.90
N ARG A 490 -7.03 16.95 -8.34
CA ARG A 490 -8.01 18.04 -8.29
C ARG A 490 -7.60 19.07 -7.25
N ARG A 491 -7.57 20.34 -7.64
CA ARG A 491 -7.20 21.46 -6.75
C ARG A 491 -8.39 22.40 -6.51
N PRO A 492 -8.49 23.06 -5.34
CA PRO A 492 -7.49 23.08 -4.26
C PRO A 492 -7.45 21.78 -3.44
N MET A 493 -6.25 21.36 -3.01
CA MET A 493 -5.99 20.14 -2.25
C MET A 493 -5.07 20.42 -1.05
N TRP A 494 -5.45 20.05 0.16
CA TRP A 494 -4.53 20.08 1.30
C TRP A 494 -3.58 18.87 1.23
N PRO A 495 -2.26 19.01 1.44
CA PRO A 495 -1.53 20.20 1.86
C PRO A 495 -1.04 21.11 0.73
N PHE A 496 -1.15 20.74 -0.54
CA PHE A 496 -0.62 21.48 -1.70
C PHE A 496 -1.13 22.92 -1.85
N ASP A 497 -2.38 23.17 -1.47
CA ASP A 497 -3.06 24.47 -1.50
C ASP A 497 -3.49 24.82 -0.07
N LYS A 498 -2.94 25.91 0.49
CA LYS A 498 -3.24 26.32 1.88
C LYS A 498 -4.46 27.25 1.99
N THR A 499 -4.92 27.79 0.87
CA THR A 499 -6.01 28.77 0.81
C THR A 499 -7.18 28.21 0.00
N PHE A 500 -8.34 28.10 0.65
CA PHE A 500 -9.61 27.70 0.04
C PHE A 500 -10.52 28.93 0.00
N LYS A 501 -11.13 29.22 -1.17
CA LYS A 501 -12.01 30.39 -1.34
C LYS A 501 -13.29 30.30 -0.51
N SER A 502 -13.78 29.08 -0.32
CA SER A 502 -14.89 28.70 0.54
C SER A 502 -14.53 27.37 1.22
N GLU A 503 -15.27 26.99 2.26
CA GLU A 503 -15.17 25.60 2.72
C GLU A 503 -15.55 24.65 1.58
N PRO A 504 -14.87 23.48 1.46
CA PRO A 504 -15.27 22.49 0.49
C PRO A 504 -16.69 22.00 0.79
N ASP A 505 -17.41 21.66 -0.27
CA ASP A 505 -18.67 20.94 -0.11
C ASP A 505 -18.36 19.53 0.41
N LEU A 506 -18.91 19.21 1.57
CA LEU A 506 -18.74 17.92 2.24
C LEU A 506 -20.10 17.23 2.41
N SER A 507 -21.08 17.58 1.58
CA SER A 507 -22.36 16.88 1.53
C SER A 507 -22.22 15.50 0.89
N ALA A 508 -22.98 14.55 1.40
CA ALA A 508 -22.98 13.19 0.87
C ALA A 508 -23.55 13.14 -0.55
N ILE A 509 -22.80 12.52 -1.46
CA ILE A 509 -23.28 12.16 -2.79
C ILE A 509 -23.73 10.71 -2.72
N LEU A 510 -25.03 10.47 -2.94
CA LEU A 510 -25.55 9.11 -3.08
C LEU A 510 -25.15 8.56 -4.45
N VAL A 511 -24.25 7.59 -4.45
CA VAL A 511 -23.80 6.92 -5.68
C VAL A 511 -24.90 5.95 -6.12
N ALA A 512 -25.21 5.96 -7.42
CA ALA A 512 -26.19 5.05 -8.02
C ALA A 512 -25.87 3.57 -7.71
N MET A 513 -26.89 2.71 -7.83
CA MET A 513 -26.66 1.28 -7.71
C MET A 513 -25.80 0.76 -8.86
N SER A 514 -25.06 -0.32 -8.63
CA SER A 514 -24.10 -0.84 -9.62
C SER A 514 -24.76 -1.42 -10.87
N ASP A 515 -26.07 -1.70 -10.79
CA ASP A 515 -26.94 -2.13 -11.88
C ASP A 515 -27.75 -0.99 -12.52
N GLU A 516 -27.53 0.24 -12.07
CA GLU A 516 -28.12 1.46 -12.63
C GLU A 516 -27.04 2.31 -13.35
N PRO A 517 -27.41 3.14 -14.34
CA PRO A 517 -26.48 4.08 -14.95
C PRO A 517 -25.89 5.07 -13.93
N LEU A 518 -24.60 5.36 -14.03
CA LEU A 518 -23.98 6.44 -13.28
C LEU A 518 -24.27 7.79 -13.96
N GLU A 519 -25.22 8.55 -13.43
CA GLU A 519 -25.62 9.85 -13.96
C GLU A 519 -25.06 11.03 -13.15
N GLY A 520 -25.00 12.22 -13.75
CA GLY A 520 -24.55 13.45 -13.07
C GLY A 520 -23.03 13.66 -13.07
N PRO A 521 -22.57 14.87 -12.69
CA PRO A 521 -21.14 15.19 -12.67
C PRO A 521 -20.41 14.37 -11.60
N ASP A 522 -19.10 14.18 -11.79
CA ASP A 522 -18.26 13.51 -10.81
C ASP A 522 -18.16 14.28 -9.49
N GLU A 523 -18.16 15.62 -9.59
CA GLU A 523 -18.29 16.62 -8.51
C GLU A 523 -18.99 17.89 -9.00
#